data_AF-A0A946K8F8-F1
#
_entry.id   AF-A0A946K8F8-F1
#
_cell.length_a   1.000
_cell.length_b   1.000
_cell.length_c   1.000
_cell.angle_alpha   90.00
_cell.angle_beta   90.00
_cell.angle_gamma   90.00
#
_symmetry.space_group_name_H-M   'P 1'
#
loop_
_entity.id
_entity.type
_entity.pdbx_description
1 polymer ?
#
loop_
_entity_poly.entity_id
_entity_poly.type
_entity_poly.pdbx_seq_one_letter_code
_entity_poly.pdbx_strand_id
1 'polypeptide(L)'
;SLDSGAPRFGETNPARLRPLDVPQTLMIGEHDSQWRLKMTERYAEQSIAAGDFTKVVVVPGANHMDVADARSGFAETVGNEARELLKR
;
A
#
# COMPACT_ATOMS: atom_id res chain seq x y z
N SER A 1 -2.72 24.99 -9.26
CA SER A 1 -2.43 24.57 -10.65
C SER A 1 -1.27 23.58 -10.64
N LEU A 2 -0.92 23.00 -11.79
CA LEU A 2 0.32 22.21 -11.89
C LEU A 2 1.55 23.06 -11.46
N ASP A 3 1.55 24.36 -11.79
CA ASP A 3 2.64 25.29 -11.45
C ASP A 3 2.83 25.48 -9.95
N SER A 4 1.73 25.58 -9.18
CA SER A 4 1.81 25.73 -7.72
C SER A 4 2.08 24.39 -7.00
N GLY A 5 1.83 23.26 -7.65
CA GLY A 5 1.98 21.92 -7.08
C GLY A 5 3.38 21.34 -7.25
N ALA A 6 4.06 21.63 -8.37
CA ALA A 6 5.34 21.01 -8.71
C ALA A 6 6.43 21.15 -7.62
N PRO A 7 6.64 22.33 -6.98
CA PRO A 7 7.64 22.46 -5.92
C PRO A 7 7.32 21.64 -4.67
N ARG A 8 6.04 21.35 -4.43
CA ARG A 8 5.55 20.63 -3.22
C ARG A 8 5.50 19.12 -3.42
N PHE A 9 5.72 18.60 -4.62
CA PHE A 9 5.63 17.18 -4.91
C PHE A 9 6.60 16.33 -4.06
N GLY A 10 7.76 16.90 -3.72
CA GLY A 10 8.71 16.26 -2.80
C GLY A 10 8.18 16.12 -1.36
N GLU A 11 7.29 17.01 -0.93
CA GLU A 11 6.65 17.00 0.40
C GLU A 11 5.51 15.98 0.48
N THR A 12 4.92 15.59 -0.67
CA THR A 12 3.80 14.65 -0.73
C THR A 12 4.23 13.18 -0.80
N ASN A 13 5.52 12.89 -0.64
CA ASN A 13 6.04 11.53 -0.74
C ASN A 13 6.13 10.86 0.65
N PRO A 14 5.19 9.97 1.02
CA PRO A 14 5.19 9.33 2.34
C PRO A 14 6.44 8.50 2.60
N ALA A 15 7.11 8.03 1.54
CA ALA A 15 8.39 7.33 1.63
C ALA A 15 9.48 8.14 2.37
N ARG A 16 9.39 9.47 2.37
CA ARG A 16 10.37 10.33 3.04
C ARG A 16 10.18 10.42 4.55
N LEU A 17 9.06 9.92 5.07
CA LEU A 17 8.70 9.99 6.49
C LEU A 17 9.12 8.74 7.27
N ARG A 18 9.78 7.77 6.63
CA ARG A 18 10.21 6.52 7.26
C ARG A 18 11.39 6.71 8.24
N PRO A 19 11.52 5.84 9.25
CA PRO A 19 10.55 4.79 9.61
C PRO A 19 9.25 5.40 10.16
N LEU A 20 8.13 4.70 9.96
CA LEU A 20 6.85 5.12 10.52
C LEU A 20 6.59 4.48 11.90
N ASP A 21 7.41 3.49 12.29
CA ASP A 21 7.36 2.80 13.59
C ASP A 21 5.99 2.17 13.89
N VAL A 22 5.24 1.85 12.84
CA VAL A 22 3.95 1.15 12.90
C VAL A 22 3.93 -0.02 11.92
N PRO A 23 3.38 -1.18 12.30
CA PRO A 23 3.15 -2.29 11.39
C PRO A 23 2.29 -1.89 10.19
N GLN A 24 2.70 -2.28 8.98
CA GLN A 24 2.04 -1.95 7.72
C GLN A 24 1.75 -3.20 6.89
N THR A 25 0.54 -3.28 6.34
CA THR A 25 0.17 -4.25 5.30
C THR A 25 -0.29 -3.48 4.07
N LEU A 26 0.47 -3.59 2.99
CA LEU A 26 0.14 -2.97 1.70
C LEU A 26 -0.59 -4.00 0.85
N MET A 27 -1.81 -3.68 0.43
CA MET A 27 -2.64 -4.60 -0.36
C MET A 27 -2.82 -4.04 -1.78
N ILE A 28 -2.65 -4.89 -2.78
CA ILE A 28 -2.86 -4.55 -4.20
C ILE A 28 -3.57 -5.70 -4.92
N GLY A 29 -4.45 -5.39 -5.86
CA GLY A 29 -5.13 -6.41 -6.65
C GLY A 29 -4.21 -7.01 -7.72
N GLU A 30 -4.35 -8.31 -7.99
CA GLU A 30 -3.63 -9.01 -9.08
C GLU A 30 -3.85 -8.37 -10.45
N HIS A 31 -5.04 -7.82 -10.69
CA HIS A 31 -5.42 -7.16 -11.94
C HIS A 31 -5.22 -5.64 -11.91
N ASP A 32 -4.50 -5.11 -10.91
CA ASP A 32 -4.09 -3.71 -10.93
C ASP A 32 -2.98 -3.48 -11.98
N SER A 33 -2.79 -2.22 -12.36
CA SER A 33 -1.72 -1.82 -13.25
C SER A 33 -0.33 -2.16 -12.68
N GLN A 34 0.54 -2.69 -13.55
CA GLN A 34 1.88 -3.14 -13.18
C GLN A 34 2.75 -2.06 -12.53
N TRP A 35 2.53 -0.78 -12.85
CA TRP A 35 3.30 0.31 -12.24
C TRP A 35 2.93 0.51 -10.76
N ARG A 36 1.68 0.24 -10.35
CA ARG A 36 1.28 0.31 -8.93
C ARG A 36 1.91 -0.82 -8.13
N LEU A 37 1.97 -2.03 -8.69
CA LEU A 37 2.63 -3.17 -8.03
C LEU A 37 4.11 -2.84 -7.74
N LYS A 38 4.84 -2.42 -8.78
CA LYS A 38 6.25 -2.03 -8.64
C LYS A 38 6.46 -0.88 -7.66
N MET A 39 5.55 0.08 -7.63
CA MET A 39 5.60 1.20 -6.68
C MET A 39 5.39 0.71 -5.23
N THR A 40 4.41 -0.17 -5.01
CA THR A 40 4.11 -0.77 -3.70
C THR A 40 5.26 -1.63 -3.20
N GLU A 41 5.83 -2.49 -4.05
CA GLU A 41 7.00 -3.32 -3.74
C GLU A 41 8.20 -2.45 -3.36
N ARG A 42 8.51 -1.44 -4.17
CA ARG A 42 9.62 -0.51 -3.89
C ARG A 42 9.43 0.25 -2.57
N TYR A 43 8.21 0.68 -2.26
CA TYR A 43 7.94 1.32 -0.97
C TYR A 43 8.19 0.33 0.18
N ALA A 44 7.67 -0.90 0.07
CA ALA A 44 7.85 -1.93 1.09
C ALA A 44 9.33 -2.28 1.32
N GLU A 45 10.11 -2.46 0.26
CA GLU A 45 11.56 -2.70 0.34
C GLU A 45 12.26 -1.58 1.12
N GLN A 46 11.92 -0.32 0.83
CA GLN A 46 12.51 0.83 1.50
C GLN A 46 12.06 0.94 2.97
N SER A 47 10.81 0.60 3.29
CA SER A 47 10.30 0.55 4.66
C SER A 47 10.99 -0.53 5.48
N ILE A 48 11.11 -1.73 4.94
CA ILE A 48 11.82 -2.84 5.59
C ILE A 48 13.29 -2.46 5.82
N ALA A 49 13.96 -1.86 4.84
CA ALA A 49 15.34 -1.39 4.98
C ALA A 49 15.51 -0.29 6.04
N ALA A 50 14.47 0.52 6.28
CA ALA A 50 14.44 1.54 7.33
C ALA A 50 14.10 0.97 8.73
N GLY A 51 13.74 -0.31 8.83
CA GLY A 51 13.39 -0.99 10.08
C GLY A 51 11.89 -1.13 10.34
N ASP A 52 11.02 -0.65 9.44
CA ASP A 52 9.57 -0.83 9.60
C ASP A 52 9.17 -2.28 9.38
N PHE A 53 8.17 -2.74 10.15
CA PHE A 53 7.47 -3.98 9.84
C PHE A 53 6.48 -3.75 8.69
N THR A 54 6.84 -4.10 7.47
CA THR A 54 5.98 -3.94 6.28
C THR A 54 5.85 -5.26 5.51
N LYS A 55 4.63 -5.60 5.09
CA LYS A 55 4.37 -6.71 4.15
C LYS A 55 3.54 -6.25 2.95
N VAL A 56 3.74 -6.89 1.80
CA VAL A 56 2.90 -6.72 0.59
C VAL A 56 2.02 -7.94 0.41
N VAL A 57 0.73 -7.73 0.13
CA VAL A 57 -0.25 -8.77 -0.20
C VAL A 57 -0.83 -8.46 -1.57
N VAL A 58 -0.68 -9.41 -2.50
CA VAL A 58 -1.40 -9.38 -3.78
C VAL A 58 -2.70 -10.14 -3.59
N VAL A 59 -3.83 -9.47 -3.77
CA VAL A 59 -5.18 -10.05 -3.63
C VAL A 59 -5.55 -10.73 -4.95
N PRO A 60 -5.64 -12.07 -5.01
CA PRO A 60 -5.89 -12.80 -6.26
C PRO A 60 -7.23 -12.41 -6.87
N GLY A 61 -7.28 -12.24 -8.19
CA GLY A 61 -8.49 -11.87 -8.94
C GLY A 61 -8.98 -10.43 -8.78
N ALA A 62 -8.53 -9.70 -7.76
CA ALA A 62 -8.97 -8.33 -7.48
C ALA A 62 -8.31 -7.30 -8.40
N ASN A 63 -9.03 -6.24 -8.75
CA ASN A 63 -8.48 -5.03 -9.33
C ASN A 63 -8.29 -3.92 -8.27
N HIS A 64 -7.95 -2.71 -8.72
CA HIS A 64 -7.72 -1.55 -7.85
C HIS A 64 -8.93 -1.21 -6.95
N MET A 65 -10.14 -1.23 -7.52
CA MET A 65 -11.37 -0.87 -6.83
C MET A 65 -11.86 -1.99 -5.93
N ASP A 66 -11.60 -3.25 -6.29
CA ASP A 66 -11.98 -4.41 -5.48
C ASP A 66 -11.29 -4.41 -4.10
N VAL A 67 -10.04 -3.94 -4.03
CA VAL A 67 -9.29 -3.82 -2.77
C VAL A 67 -9.81 -2.68 -1.89
N ALA A 68 -10.40 -1.63 -2.49
CA ALA A 68 -10.82 -0.42 -1.79
C ALA A 68 -12.32 -0.37 -1.45
N ASP A 69 -13.19 -1.00 -2.23
CA ASP A 69 -14.64 -0.99 -2.01
C ASP A 69 -15.04 -2.11 -1.03
N ALA A 70 -15.54 -1.72 0.14
CA ALA A 70 -16.05 -2.63 1.16
C ALA A 70 -17.27 -3.46 0.72
N ARG A 71 -17.86 -3.17 -0.44
CA ARG A 71 -18.96 -3.92 -1.05
C ARG A 71 -18.48 -4.85 -2.17
N SER A 72 -17.18 -4.89 -2.46
CA SER A 72 -16.63 -5.82 -3.44
C SER A 72 -16.75 -7.26 -2.95
N GLY A 73 -16.67 -8.22 -3.87
CA GLY A 73 -16.56 -9.64 -3.52
C GLY A 73 -15.26 -10.00 -2.78
N PHE A 74 -14.34 -9.05 -2.59
CA PHE A 74 -13.02 -9.25 -1.99
C PHE A 74 -12.90 -8.62 -0.59
N ALA A 75 -13.94 -7.93 -0.12
CA ALA A 75 -13.93 -7.21 1.15
C ALA A 75 -13.61 -8.12 2.35
N GLU A 76 -14.05 -9.38 2.33
CA GLU A 76 -13.72 -10.35 3.39
C GLU A 76 -12.22 -10.67 3.42
N THR A 77 -11.62 -10.97 2.26
CA THR A 77 -10.17 -11.24 2.15
C THR A 77 -9.34 -10.05 2.62
N VAL A 78 -9.66 -8.84 2.15
CA VAL A 78 -9.01 -7.59 2.56
C VAL A 78 -9.16 -7.37 4.07
N GLY A 79 -10.38 -7.55 4.60
CA GLY A 79 -10.67 -7.38 6.02
C GLY A 79 -9.95 -8.39 6.90
N ASN A 80 -9.81 -9.63 6.47
CA ASN A 80 -9.08 -10.66 7.20
C ASN A 80 -7.58 -10.33 7.27
N GLU A 81 -6.97 -9.92 6.16
CA GLU A 81 -5.57 -9.48 6.15
C GLU A 81 -5.32 -8.25 7.04
N ALA A 82 -6.26 -7.30 7.07
CA ALA A 82 -6.19 -6.15 7.97
C ALA A 82 -6.25 -6.58 9.45
N ARG A 83 -7.06 -7.58 9.79
CA ARG A 83 -7.15 -8.12 11.16
C ARG A 83 -5.89 -8.88 11.57
N GLU A 84 -5.21 -9.57 10.65
CA GLU A 84 -3.94 -10.24 10.95
C GLU A 84 -2.84 -9.26 11.38
N LEU A 85 -2.93 -7.99 10.96
CA LEU A 85 -2.01 -6.95 11.41
C LEU A 85 -2.15 -6.66 12.91
N LEU A 86 -3.37 -6.79 13.47
CA LEU A 86 -3.69 -6.48 14.86
C LEU A 86 -3.31 -7.58 15.84
N LYS A 87 -2.99 -8.78 15.35
CA LYS A 87 -2.62 -9.94 16.19
C LYS A 87 -1.13 -9.95 16.56
N ARG A 88 -0.39 -8.91 16.20
CA ARG A 88 1.07 -8.82 16.33
C ARG A 88 1.47 -8.05 17.57
#